data_AF-A0A1Y5HEV6-F1
#
_entry.id   AF-A0A1Y5HEV6-F1
#
_cell.length_a   1.000
_cell.length_b   1.000
_cell.length_c   1.000
_cell.angle_alpha   90.00
_cell.angle_beta   90.00
_cell.angle_gamma   90.00
#
_symmetry.space_group_name_H-M   'P 1'
#
loop_
_entity.id
_entity.type
_entity.pdbx_description
1 polymer ?
#
loop_
_entity_poly.entity_id
_entity_poly.type
_entity_poly.pdbx_seq_one_letter_code
_entity_poly.pdbx_strand_id
1 'polypeptide(L)'
;MKRISRNISIILRAERLIAQRHLAILRRQTGLMAAAGLVAGLGIIMLNMAGYLALSNVVSPALAALIVAAVNLVLAGILASLAGNANAEAETAPVAEVRDLAMEDLEAEFQHVVDEAKTAVDGIKRMANDPLGLIAPGVAGAVAKAVVKNLKS
;
A
#
# COMPACT_ATOMS: atom_id res chain seq x y z
N MET A 1 -26.69 19.38 -6.83
CA MET A 1 -26.40 17.98 -7.22
C MET A 1 -25.57 17.82 -8.51
N LYS A 2 -25.84 18.52 -9.63
CA LYS A 2 -25.07 18.39 -10.91
C LYS A 2 -23.56 18.66 -10.86
N ARG A 3 -23.06 19.44 -9.88
CA ARG A 3 -21.63 19.77 -9.77
C ARG A 3 -20.81 18.64 -9.14
N ILE A 4 -21.36 17.97 -8.12
CA ILE A 4 -20.69 16.88 -7.40
C ILE A 4 -20.56 15.65 -8.30
N SER A 5 -21.63 15.25 -9.00
CA SER A 5 -21.58 14.11 -9.93
C SER A 5 -20.61 14.33 -11.10
N ARG A 6 -20.51 15.57 -11.59
CA ARG A 6 -19.56 15.93 -12.65
C ARG A 6 -18.11 15.91 -12.16
N ASN A 7 -17.85 16.40 -10.95
CA ASN A 7 -16.49 16.36 -10.40
C ASN A 7 -16.04 14.92 -10.12
N ILE A 8 -16.93 14.08 -9.58
CA ILE A 8 -16.66 12.65 -9.37
C ILE A 8 -16.38 11.94 -10.70
N SER A 9 -17.17 12.21 -11.76
CA SER A 9 -16.93 11.57 -13.06
C SER A 9 -15.62 12.01 -13.71
N ILE A 10 -15.19 13.26 -13.51
CA ILE A 10 -13.88 13.76 -13.95
C ILE A 10 -12.76 13.03 -13.19
N ILE A 11 -12.87 12.92 -11.86
CA ILE A 11 -11.89 12.22 -11.01
C ILE A 11 -11.75 10.75 -11.43
N LEU A 12 -12.86 10.03 -11.55
CA LEU A 12 -12.84 8.60 -11.95
C LEU A 12 -12.26 8.40 -13.36
N ARG A 13 -12.53 9.33 -14.28
CA ARG A 13 -11.98 9.27 -15.64
C ARG A 13 -10.48 9.54 -15.65
N ALA A 14 -10.02 10.49 -14.82
CA ALA A 14 -8.61 10.80 -14.64
C ALA A 14 -7.86 9.63 -14.01
N GLU A 15 -8.36 9.04 -12.93
CA GLU A 15 -7.74 7.87 -12.30
C GLU A 15 -7.68 6.67 -13.25
N ARG A 16 -8.73 6.42 -14.03
CA ARG A 16 -8.72 5.36 -15.04
C ARG A 16 -7.65 5.60 -16.12
N LEU A 17 -7.47 6.85 -16.56
CA LEU A 17 -6.44 7.23 -17.53
C LEU A 17 -5.02 7.06 -16.95
N ILE A 18 -4.82 7.45 -15.70
CA ILE A 18 -3.55 7.30 -14.97
C ILE A 18 -3.22 5.81 -14.81
N ALA A 19 -4.15 5.01 -14.30
CA ALA A 19 -3.97 3.56 -14.14
C ALA A 19 -3.66 2.86 -15.47
N GLN A 20 -4.37 3.20 -16.54
CA GLN A 20 -4.11 2.65 -17.88
C GLN A 20 -2.72 3.03 -18.39
N ARG A 21 -2.26 4.26 -18.16
CA ARG A 21 -0.92 4.72 -18.55
C ARG A 21 0.16 3.95 -17.79
N HIS A 22 0.02 3.81 -16.46
CA HIS A 22 0.96 3.04 -15.65
C HIS A 22 1.04 1.58 -16.09
N LEU A 23 -0.11 0.93 -16.35
CA LEU A 23 -0.14 -0.44 -16.85
C LEU A 23 0.49 -0.58 -18.24
N ALA A 24 0.26 0.38 -19.15
CA ALA A 24 0.86 0.36 -20.47
C ALA A 24 2.38 0.55 -20.43
N ILE A 25 2.88 1.45 -19.58
CA ILE A 25 4.31 1.65 -19.35
C ILE A 25 4.92 0.40 -18.73
N LEU A 26 4.31 -0.14 -17.68
CA LEU A 26 4.80 -1.33 -16.99
C LEU A 26 4.85 -2.53 -17.95
N ARG A 27 3.81 -2.77 -18.75
CA ARG A 27 3.77 -3.84 -19.75
C ARG A 27 4.84 -3.70 -20.82
N ARG A 28 5.03 -2.49 -21.36
CA ARG A 28 6.04 -2.24 -22.39
C ARG A 28 7.46 -2.36 -21.82
N GLN A 29 7.68 -1.80 -20.64
CA GLN A 29 8.97 -1.82 -19.96
C GLN A 29 9.35 -3.23 -19.55
N THR A 30 8.44 -4.01 -18.96
CA THR A 30 8.69 -5.42 -18.61
C THR A 30 9.00 -6.26 -19.84
N GLY A 31 8.26 -6.09 -20.94
CA GLY A 31 8.55 -6.82 -22.19
C GLY A 31 9.94 -6.51 -22.75
N LEU A 32 10.31 -5.23 -22.83
CA LEU A 32 11.64 -4.81 -23.30
C LEU A 32 12.77 -5.22 -22.34
N MET A 33 12.55 -5.11 -21.03
CA MET A 33 13.52 -5.54 -20.02
C MET A 33 13.71 -7.05 -20.01
N ALA A 34 12.65 -7.83 -20.20
CA ALA A 34 12.75 -9.28 -20.37
C ALA A 34 13.57 -9.63 -21.62
N ALA A 35 13.29 -8.99 -22.76
CA ALA A 35 14.07 -9.18 -23.98
C ALA A 35 15.54 -8.78 -23.81
N ALA A 36 15.80 -7.64 -23.17
CA ALA A 36 17.16 -7.19 -22.85
C ALA A 36 17.88 -8.18 -21.92
N GLY A 37 17.18 -8.70 -20.90
CA GLY A 37 17.70 -9.73 -20.00
C GLY A 37 18.07 -11.03 -20.73
N LEU A 38 17.25 -11.47 -21.70
CA LEU A 38 17.56 -12.63 -22.54
C LEU A 38 18.82 -12.40 -23.38
N VAL A 39 18.92 -11.26 -24.07
CA VAL A 39 20.10 -10.92 -24.89
C VAL A 39 21.35 -10.78 -24.02
N ALA A 40 21.24 -10.13 -22.86
CA ALA A 40 22.33 -10.03 -21.90
C ALA A 40 22.80 -11.40 -21.41
N GLY A 41 21.85 -12.30 -21.07
CA GLY A 41 22.16 -13.67 -20.68
C GLY A 41 22.92 -14.45 -21.75
N LEU A 42 22.48 -14.35 -23.01
CA LEU A 42 23.21 -14.93 -24.15
C LEU A 42 24.61 -14.33 -24.30
N GLY A 43 24.74 -13.02 -24.15
CA GLY A 43 26.03 -12.33 -24.17
C GLY A 43 26.98 -12.83 -23.09
N ILE A 44 26.48 -13.03 -21.87
CA ILE A 44 27.27 -13.58 -20.75
C ILE A 44 27.72 -15.01 -21.03
N ILE A 45 26.86 -15.86 -21.61
CA ILE A 45 27.22 -17.23 -22.01
C ILE A 45 28.34 -17.20 -23.05
N MET A 46 28.19 -16.37 -24.09
CA MET A 46 29.20 -16.26 -25.15
C MET A 46 30.51 -15.67 -24.65
N LEU A 47 30.45 -14.72 -23.72
CA LEU A 47 31.63 -14.14 -23.07
C LEU A 47 32.41 -15.21 -22.28
N ASN A 48 31.70 -16.08 -21.56
CA ASN A 48 32.31 -17.20 -20.86
C ASN A 48 32.96 -18.20 -21.84
N MET A 49 32.26 -18.53 -22.93
CA MET A 49 32.80 -19.41 -23.96
C MET A 49 34.06 -18.81 -24.60
N ALA A 50 34.02 -17.53 -24.95
CA ALA A 50 35.17 -16.82 -25.52
C ALA A 50 36.35 -16.76 -24.55
N GLY A 51 36.10 -16.45 -23.28
CA GLY A 51 37.12 -16.45 -22.23
C GLY A 51 37.75 -17.83 -22.03
N TYR A 52 36.93 -18.88 -21.99
CA TYR A 52 37.40 -20.26 -21.91
C TYR A 52 38.25 -20.66 -23.12
N LEU A 53 37.76 -20.41 -24.35
CA LEU A 53 38.51 -20.70 -25.58
C LEU A 53 39.87 -19.98 -25.57
N ALA A 54 39.89 -18.69 -25.21
CA ALA A 54 41.11 -17.90 -25.14
C ALA A 54 42.10 -18.47 -24.11
N LEU A 55 41.62 -18.81 -22.90
CA LEU A 55 42.47 -19.41 -21.86
C LEU A 55 42.97 -20.81 -22.25
N SER A 56 42.14 -21.63 -22.90
CA SER A 56 42.52 -22.98 -23.30
C SER A 56 43.65 -23.03 -24.33
N ASN A 57 43.97 -21.90 -24.98
CA ASN A 57 45.13 -21.79 -25.86
C ASN A 57 46.46 -21.64 -25.10
N VAL A 58 46.42 -21.23 -23.84
CA VAL A 58 47.61 -20.92 -23.02
C VAL A 58 47.76 -21.82 -21.79
N VAL A 59 46.66 -22.40 -21.30
CA VAL A 59 46.65 -23.34 -20.16
C VAL A 59 45.87 -24.60 -20.50
N SER A 60 45.96 -25.64 -19.64
CA SER A 60 45.18 -26.87 -19.84
C SER A 60 43.67 -26.59 -19.79
N PRO A 61 42.85 -27.36 -20.54
CA PRO A 61 41.39 -27.19 -20.54
C PRO A 61 40.76 -27.21 -19.14
N ALA A 62 41.26 -28.10 -18.26
CA ALA A 62 40.78 -28.19 -16.88
C ALA A 62 41.09 -26.92 -16.08
N LEU A 63 42.29 -26.36 -16.21
CA LEU A 63 42.66 -25.10 -15.54
C LEU A 63 41.91 -23.90 -16.12
N ALA A 64 41.71 -23.85 -17.44
CA ALA A 64 40.91 -22.81 -18.08
C ALA A 64 39.48 -22.79 -17.52
N ALA A 65 38.83 -23.97 -17.44
CA ALA A 65 37.49 -24.11 -16.88
C ALA A 65 37.44 -23.68 -15.40
N LEU A 66 38.46 -24.07 -14.61
CA LEU A 66 38.56 -23.70 -13.20
C LEU A 66 38.69 -22.19 -13.01
N ILE A 67 39.53 -21.52 -13.81
CA ILE A 67 39.71 -20.06 -13.73
C ILE A 67 38.42 -19.33 -14.10
N VAL A 68 37.77 -19.74 -15.19
CA VAL A 68 36.48 -19.14 -15.61
C VAL A 68 35.40 -19.34 -14.54
N ALA A 69 35.33 -20.53 -13.93
CA ALA A 69 34.42 -20.80 -12.84
C ALA A 69 34.70 -19.93 -11.60
N ALA A 70 35.97 -19.75 -11.23
CA ALA A 70 36.36 -18.90 -10.11
C ALA A 70 35.96 -17.43 -10.35
N VAL A 71 36.19 -16.90 -11.55
CA VAL A 71 35.77 -15.55 -11.93
C VAL A 71 34.25 -15.39 -11.83
N ASN A 72 33.47 -16.37 -12.31
CA ASN A 72 32.01 -16.33 -12.19
C ASN A 72 31.54 -16.37 -10.73
N LEU A 73 32.19 -17.14 -9.85
CA LEU A 73 31.87 -17.15 -8.42
C LEU A 73 32.14 -15.80 -7.76
N VAL A 74 33.25 -15.15 -8.11
CA VAL A 74 33.56 -13.78 -7.63
C VAL A 74 32.51 -12.79 -8.12
N LEU A 75 32.15 -12.82 -9.40
CA LEU A 75 31.08 -11.98 -9.95
C LEU A 75 29.74 -12.23 -9.28
N ALA A 76 29.38 -13.48 -9.03
CA ALA A 76 28.16 -13.84 -8.31
C ALA A 76 28.17 -13.27 -6.88
N GLY A 77 29.29 -13.37 -6.17
CA GLY A 77 29.46 -12.77 -4.85
C GLY A 77 29.27 -11.25 -4.86
N ILE A 78 29.85 -10.55 -5.84
CA ILE A 78 29.69 -9.10 -6.00
C ILE A 78 28.23 -8.75 -6.28
N LEU A 79 27.58 -9.44 -7.23
CA LEU A 79 26.18 -9.20 -7.56
C LEU A 79 25.23 -9.49 -6.38
N ALA A 80 25.48 -10.56 -5.63
CA ALA A 80 24.72 -10.89 -4.44
C ALA A 80 24.87 -9.82 -3.35
N SER A 81 26.08 -9.30 -3.15
CA SER A 81 26.33 -8.20 -2.21
C SER A 81 25.63 -6.90 -2.65
N LEU A 82 25.64 -6.58 -3.94
CA LEU A 82 24.94 -5.40 -4.45
C LEU A 82 23.42 -5.55 -4.37
N ALA A 83 22.90 -6.74 -4.66
CA ALA A 83 21.47 -7.04 -4.54
C ALA A 83 21.00 -7.01 -3.07
N GLY A 84 21.83 -7.48 -2.13
CA GLY A 84 21.54 -7.39 -0.69
C GLY A 84 21.43 -5.96 -0.16
N ASN A 85 22.06 -4.99 -0.81
CA ASN A 85 21.99 -3.56 -0.45
C ASN A 85 20.81 -2.81 -1.08
N ALA A 86 20.01 -3.44 -1.94
CA ALA A 86 18.80 -2.83 -2.48
C ALA A 86 17.71 -2.84 -1.39
N ASN A 87 17.75 -1.82 -0.52
CA ASN A 87 16.86 -1.68 0.64
C ASN A 87 15.42 -1.36 0.22
N ALA A 88 14.65 -2.39 -0.11
CA ALA A 88 13.20 -2.31 -0.28
C ALA A 88 12.51 -1.70 0.96
N GLU A 89 13.09 -1.88 2.14
CA GLU A 89 12.61 -1.30 3.40
C GLU A 89 12.75 0.23 3.42
N ALA A 90 13.84 0.79 2.87
CA ALA A 90 14.01 2.24 2.75
C ALA A 90 13.03 2.85 1.73
N GLU A 91 12.72 2.14 0.65
CA GLU A 91 11.74 2.59 -0.35
C GLU A 91 10.30 2.53 0.15
N THR A 92 10.00 1.63 1.08
CA THR A 92 8.64 1.43 1.63
C THR A 92 8.41 2.11 2.97
N ALA A 93 9.48 2.53 3.68
CA ALA A 93 9.37 3.16 4.99
C ALA A 93 8.42 4.38 5.02
N PRO A 94 8.46 5.34 4.08
CA PRO A 94 7.53 6.48 4.10
C PRO A 94 6.07 6.05 3.86
N VAL A 95 5.86 5.01 3.05
CA VAL A 95 4.52 4.47 2.76
C VAL A 95 3.99 3.70 3.97
N ALA A 96 4.86 2.98 4.67
CA ALA A 96 4.54 2.30 5.92
C ALA A 96 4.19 3.31 7.01
N GLU A 97 4.96 4.40 7.15
CA GLU A 97 4.69 5.46 8.13
C GLU A 97 3.34 6.15 7.89
N VAL A 98 3.01 6.48 6.63
CA VAL A 98 1.70 7.06 6.28
C VAL A 98 0.55 6.07 6.55
N ARG A 99 0.75 4.78 6.29
CA ARG A 99 -0.25 3.75 6.63
C ARG A 99 -0.45 3.68 8.13
N ASP A 100 0.63 3.66 8.90
CA ASP A 100 0.58 3.50 10.34
C ASP A 100 -0.12 4.70 11.01
N LEU A 101 0.17 5.92 10.53
CA LEU A 101 -0.56 7.13 10.94
C LEU A 101 -2.06 7.05 10.62
N ALA A 102 -2.42 6.57 9.42
CA ALA A 102 -3.81 6.39 9.03
C ALA A 102 -4.53 5.29 9.84
N MET A 103 -3.81 4.26 10.31
CA MET A 103 -4.39 3.23 11.19
C MET A 103 -4.60 3.78 12.60
N GLU A 104 -3.68 4.59 13.12
CA GLU A 104 -3.80 5.25 14.41
C GLU A 104 -5.00 6.21 14.45
N ASP A 105 -5.17 7.03 13.42
CA ASP A 105 -6.34 7.93 13.27
C ASP A 105 -7.66 7.14 13.23
N LEU A 106 -7.68 6.01 12.51
CA LEU A 106 -8.86 5.15 12.43
C LEU A 106 -9.19 4.49 13.77
N GLU A 107 -8.18 4.05 14.53
CA GLU A 107 -8.37 3.50 15.87
C GLU A 107 -8.96 4.55 16.83
N ALA A 108 -8.47 5.80 16.76
CA ALA A 108 -8.99 6.90 17.55
C ALA A 108 -10.46 7.21 17.21
N GLU A 109 -10.83 7.27 15.93
CA GLU A 109 -12.22 7.44 15.50
C GLU A 109 -13.10 6.26 15.95
N PHE A 110 -12.60 5.03 15.87
CA PHE A 110 -13.35 3.84 16.28
C PHE A 110 -13.65 3.83 17.78
N GLN A 111 -12.68 4.25 18.61
CA GLN A 111 -12.88 4.38 20.05
C GLN A 111 -13.95 5.42 20.38
N HIS A 112 -13.95 6.58 19.70
CA HIS A 112 -14.99 7.59 19.87
C HIS A 112 -16.39 7.07 19.50
N VAL A 113 -16.52 6.34 18.40
CA VAL A 113 -17.80 5.74 17.98
C VAL A 113 -18.28 4.69 18.98
N VAL A 114 -17.38 3.86 19.51
CA VAL A 114 -17.71 2.85 20.52
C VAL A 114 -18.16 3.49 21.83
N ASP A 115 -17.51 4.57 22.27
CA ASP A 115 -17.88 5.28 23.49
C ASP A 115 -19.18 6.05 23.34
N GLU A 116 -19.45 6.67 22.19
CA GLU A 116 -20.74 7.31 21.90
C GLU A 116 -21.87 6.28 21.86
N ALA A 117 -21.63 5.10 21.28
CA ALA A 117 -22.57 3.98 21.28
C ALA A 117 -22.85 3.45 22.69
N LYS A 118 -21.82 3.26 23.52
CA LYS A 118 -21.99 2.87 24.94
C LYS A 118 -22.81 3.91 25.71
N THR A 119 -22.52 5.19 25.51
CA THR A 119 -23.23 6.28 26.18
C THR A 119 -24.70 6.34 25.77
N ALA A 120 -25.01 6.09 24.49
CA ALA A 120 -26.38 5.98 23.99
C ALA A 120 -27.11 4.77 24.61
N VAL A 121 -26.45 3.60 24.68
CA VAL A 121 -27.02 2.39 25.29
C VAL A 121 -27.25 2.57 26.79
N ASP A 122 -26.31 3.16 27.52
CA ASP A 122 -26.45 3.45 28.95
C ASP A 122 -27.56 4.47 29.22
N GLY A 123 -27.72 5.47 28.35
CA GLY A 123 -28.84 6.41 28.38
C GLY A 123 -30.19 5.71 28.26
N ILE A 124 -30.33 4.79 27.30
CA ILE A 124 -31.55 3.98 27.10
C ILE A 124 -31.77 3.06 28.32
N LYS A 125 -30.72 2.42 28.83
CA LYS A 125 -30.80 1.47 29.95
C LYS A 125 -31.19 2.17 31.25
N ARG A 126 -30.70 3.40 31.50
CA ARG A 126 -31.15 4.25 32.62
C ARG A 126 -32.60 4.70 32.45
N MET A 127 -33.03 5.04 31.23
CA MET A 127 -34.42 5.40 30.93
C MET A 127 -35.39 4.22 31.17
N ALA A 128 -34.94 2.99 30.90
CA ALA A 128 -35.71 1.78 31.16
C ALA A 128 -35.75 1.41 32.66
N ASN A 129 -34.67 1.66 33.40
CA ASN A 129 -34.59 1.33 34.83
C ASN A 129 -35.21 2.39 35.75
N ASP A 130 -35.42 3.63 35.29
CA ASP A 130 -36.09 4.69 36.06
C ASP A 130 -37.18 5.43 35.27
N PRO A 131 -38.29 4.76 34.90
CA PRO A 131 -39.41 5.39 34.20
C PRO A 131 -40.21 6.36 35.08
N LEU A 132 -39.95 6.42 36.39
CA LEU A 132 -40.72 7.20 37.37
C LEU A 132 -40.08 8.56 37.71
N GLY A 133 -38.77 8.75 37.48
CA GLY A 133 -38.11 10.06 37.58
C GLY A 133 -38.58 11.10 36.53
N LEU A 134 -39.21 10.64 35.45
CA LEU A 134 -39.85 11.47 34.41
C LEU A 134 -41.14 12.17 34.88
N ILE A 135 -41.65 11.85 36.07
CA ILE A 135 -42.80 12.52 36.70
C ILE A 135 -42.31 13.62 37.67
N ALA A 136 -41.06 14.07 37.57
CA ALA A 136 -40.65 15.30 38.23
C ALA A 136 -41.34 16.51 37.54
N PRO A 137 -42.09 17.36 38.28
CA PRO A 137 -42.94 18.42 37.70
C PRO A 137 -42.23 19.40 36.76
N GLY A 138 -40.90 19.52 36.83
CA GLY A 138 -40.10 20.42 36.02
C GLY A 138 -39.89 19.99 34.56
N VAL A 139 -39.82 18.69 34.28
CA VAL A 139 -39.45 18.18 32.92
C VAL A 139 -40.67 18.08 32.01
N ALA A 140 -41.82 17.66 32.55
CA ALA A 140 -43.08 17.64 31.81
C ALA A 140 -43.48 19.03 31.29
N GLY A 141 -43.25 20.09 32.10
CA GLY A 141 -43.47 21.47 31.68
C GLY A 141 -42.54 21.91 30.54
N ALA A 142 -41.29 21.48 30.53
CA ALA A 142 -40.32 21.82 29.49
C ALA A 142 -40.63 21.12 28.16
N VAL A 143 -40.99 19.83 28.19
CA VAL A 143 -41.38 19.07 27.00
C VAL A 143 -42.70 19.58 26.42
N ALA A 144 -43.71 19.82 27.27
CA ALA A 144 -44.97 20.42 26.82
C ALA A 144 -44.77 21.80 26.18
N LYS A 145 -43.89 22.64 26.76
CA LYS A 145 -43.56 23.96 26.20
C LYS A 145 -42.79 23.88 24.89
N ALA A 146 -41.90 22.91 24.73
CA ALA A 146 -41.16 22.68 23.49
C ALA A 146 -42.08 22.17 22.35
N VAL A 147 -43.01 21.27 22.66
CA VAL A 147 -44.00 20.76 21.71
C VAL A 147 -44.97 21.87 21.28
N VAL A 148 -45.47 22.68 22.22
CA VAL A 148 -46.36 23.81 21.90
C VAL A 148 -45.64 24.89 21.07
N LYS A 149 -44.34 25.13 21.31
CA LYS A 149 -43.56 26.10 20.52
C LYS A 149 -43.37 25.63 19.08
N ASN A 150 -43.19 24.33 18.84
CA ASN A 150 -43.03 23.78 17.49
C ASN A 150 -44.35 23.56 16.74
N LEU A 151 -45.50 23.57 17.44
CA LEU A 151 -46.83 23.53 16.81
C LEU A 151 -47.37 24.92 16.43
N LYS A 152 -46.67 26.00 16.82
CA LYS A 152 -47.04 27.39 16.53
C LYS A 152 -46.11 28.06 15.51
N SER A 153 -45.24 27.29 14.86
CA SER A 153 -44.47 27.66 13.67
C SER A 153 -45.01 26.91 12.46
#